data_AF-A0A6V7VVM1-F1
#
_entry.id   AF-A0A6V7VVM1-F1
#
_cell.length_a   1.000
_cell.length_b   1.000
_cell.length_c   1.000
_cell.angle_alpha   90.00
_cell.angle_beta   90.00
_cell.angle_gamma   90.00
#
_symmetry.space_group_name_H-M   'P 1'
#
loop_
_entity.id
_entity.type
_entity.pdbx_description
1 polymer ?
#
loop_
_entity_poly.entity_id
_entity_poly.type
_entity_poly.pdbx_seq_one_letter_code
_entity_poly.pdbx_strand_id
1 'polypeptide(L)'
;MEKIKQDASVEGGEPKGIPWFWYTILKNVTHTADMIKECDQPILQYLIRITSESHENTPGFTLSFHFAKNPYFTDSVLQKHYQLQIGLSDKNPFDYDGPTVVKSKGCEINWNAGKDVTTKTVKNESFFNFFENVEQALDDDLKKEEEEKIRDDFETGQIIRDQIVSRAALIFTGKTVSRGKIRLGGAGGRTIRAFKR
;
A
#
# COMPACT_ATOMS: atom_id res chain seq x y z
N MET A 1 50.18 11.31 4.98
CA MET A 1 49.11 12.03 4.26
C MET A 1 48.21 11.01 3.62
N GLU A 2 47.16 10.63 4.33
CA GLU A 2 46.20 9.63 3.89
C GLU A 2 45.07 10.37 3.16
N LYS A 3 44.96 10.12 1.85
CA LYS A 3 43.91 10.73 1.02
C LYS A 3 42.59 10.02 1.31
N ILE A 4 41.72 10.68 2.06
CA ILE A 4 40.32 10.31 2.23
C ILE A 4 39.67 10.31 0.83
N LYS A 5 39.20 9.14 0.39
CA LYS A 5 38.40 9.01 -0.83
C LYS A 5 37.02 9.63 -0.57
N GLN A 6 36.70 10.61 -1.41
CA GLN A 6 35.42 11.28 -1.49
C GLN A 6 34.33 10.27 -1.85
N ASP A 7 33.31 10.19 -1.00
CA ASP A 7 32.08 9.43 -1.26
C ASP A 7 31.35 10.09 -2.43
N ALA A 8 31.06 9.32 -3.47
CA ALA A 8 30.38 9.78 -4.67
C ALA A 8 28.87 9.78 -4.38
N SER A 9 28.32 10.95 -4.09
CA SER A 9 26.88 11.18 -4.03
C SER A 9 26.23 10.78 -5.36
N VAL A 10 25.53 9.65 -5.36
CA VAL A 10 24.68 9.24 -6.48
C VAL A 10 23.51 10.22 -6.53
N GLU A 11 23.53 11.16 -7.48
CA GLU A 11 22.44 12.12 -7.68
C GLU A 11 21.18 11.40 -8.17
N GLY A 12 20.27 11.11 -7.24
CA GLY A 12 18.88 10.76 -7.52
C GLY A 12 18.14 11.98 -8.08
N GLY A 13 17.21 11.76 -9.02
CA GLY A 13 16.41 12.84 -9.57
C GLY A 13 15.52 13.44 -8.47
N GLU A 14 15.52 14.76 -8.34
CA GLU A 14 14.69 15.45 -7.35
C GLU A 14 13.20 15.13 -7.62
N PRO A 15 12.45 14.61 -6.62
CA PRO A 15 11.05 14.25 -6.82
C PRO A 15 10.23 15.51 -7.12
N LYS A 16 9.70 15.61 -8.34
CA LYS A 16 8.80 16.70 -8.74
C LYS A 16 7.47 16.57 -8.01
N GLY A 17 7.08 17.57 -7.22
CA GLY A 17 5.81 17.60 -6.50
C GLY A 17 5.97 18.08 -5.07
N ILE A 18 5.03 17.70 -4.20
CA ILE A 18 5.14 17.92 -2.75
C ILE A 18 6.06 16.83 -2.20
N PRO A 19 7.25 17.18 -1.67
CA PRO A 19 8.14 16.20 -1.07
C PRO A 19 7.42 15.41 0.02
N TRP A 20 7.71 14.11 0.12
CA TRP A 20 7.16 13.22 1.15
C TRP A 20 5.65 12.99 1.12
N PHE A 21 4.90 13.58 0.17
CA PHE A 21 3.43 13.52 0.15
C PHE A 21 2.86 12.11 0.33
N TRP A 22 3.28 11.17 -0.53
CA TRP A 22 2.78 9.79 -0.47
C TRP A 22 3.33 9.03 0.74
N TYR A 23 4.59 9.23 1.10
CA TYR A 23 5.15 8.67 2.33
C TYR A 23 4.35 9.09 3.57
N THR A 24 4.05 10.38 3.71
CA THR A 24 3.24 10.92 4.81
C THR A 24 1.84 10.33 4.82
N ILE A 25 1.19 10.18 3.67
CA ILE A 25 -0.13 9.54 3.57
C ILE A 25 -0.06 8.07 4.01
N LEU A 26 0.92 7.32 3.52
CA LEU A 26 1.10 5.91 3.87
C LEU A 26 1.40 5.73 5.38
N LYS A 27 2.17 6.63 6.00
CA LYS A 27 2.40 6.60 7.46
C LYS A 27 1.19 7.04 8.29
N ASN A 28 0.24 7.77 7.72
CA ASN A 28 -0.98 8.21 8.42
C ASN A 28 -2.09 7.14 8.41
N VAL A 29 -1.94 6.07 7.63
CA VAL A 29 -2.87 4.94 7.61
C VAL A 29 -2.24 3.80 8.40
N THR A 30 -2.85 3.43 9.53
CA THR A 30 -2.28 2.49 10.52
C THR A 30 -1.72 1.22 9.87
N HIS A 31 -2.51 0.56 9.02
CA HIS A 31 -2.12 -0.69 8.36
C HIS A 31 -0.83 -0.56 7.55
N THR A 32 -0.75 0.42 6.65
CA THR A 32 0.46 0.64 5.85
C THR A 32 1.61 1.20 6.66
N ALA A 33 1.33 1.92 7.76
CA ALA A 33 2.35 2.46 8.63
C ALA A 33 3.14 1.37 9.36
N ASP A 34 2.50 0.25 9.69
CA ASP A 34 3.10 -0.93 10.35
C ASP A 34 3.99 -1.75 9.40
N MET A 35 3.67 -1.72 8.10
CA MET A 35 4.47 -2.34 7.05
C MET A 35 5.77 -1.58 6.76
N ILE A 36 5.75 -0.25 6.89
CA ILE A 36 6.89 0.62 6.55
C ILE A 36 7.95 0.58 7.65
N LYS A 37 9.14 0.09 7.31
CA LYS A 37 10.32 0.04 8.18
C LYS A 37 11.27 1.21 7.89
N GLU A 38 12.24 1.40 8.77
CA GLU A 38 13.21 2.51 8.67
C GLU A 38 14.02 2.48 7.36
N CYS A 39 14.35 1.28 6.84
CA CYS A 39 15.06 1.12 5.58
C CYS A 39 14.23 1.52 4.35
N ASP A 40 12.90 1.53 4.47
CA ASP A 40 11.99 1.85 3.36
C ASP A 40 11.81 3.36 3.18
N GLN A 41 11.90 4.12 4.28
CA GLN A 41 11.70 5.57 4.31
C GLN A 41 12.49 6.34 3.24
N PRO A 42 13.81 6.14 3.07
CA PRO A 42 14.58 6.90 2.07
C PRO A 42 14.31 6.44 0.63
N ILE A 43 13.57 5.34 0.42
CA ILE A 43 13.12 4.90 -0.89
C ILE A 43 11.75 5.53 -1.21
N LEU A 44 10.84 5.50 -0.23
CA LEU A 44 9.49 6.05 -0.36
C LEU A 44 9.44 7.57 -0.57
N GLN A 45 10.52 8.30 -0.26
CA GLN A 45 10.63 9.72 -0.62
C GLN A 45 10.59 9.97 -2.15
N TYR A 46 10.95 8.96 -2.96
CA TYR A 46 10.91 9.03 -4.42
C TYR A 46 9.54 8.64 -5.00
N LEU A 47 8.58 8.22 -4.17
CA LEU A 47 7.23 7.88 -4.61
C LEU A 47 6.46 9.15 -4.99
N ILE A 48 6.19 9.32 -6.29
CA ILE A 48 5.54 10.52 -6.84
C ILE A 48 4.04 10.35 -7.05
N ARG A 49 3.56 9.10 -7.25
CA ARG A 49 2.15 8.83 -7.52
C ARG A 49 1.77 7.40 -7.15
N ILE A 50 0.57 7.22 -6.60
CA ILE A 50 -0.11 5.93 -6.55
C ILE A 50 -1.39 6.06 -7.39
N THR A 51 -1.61 5.12 -8.30
CA THR A 51 -2.85 5.02 -9.09
C THR A 51 -3.49 3.66 -8.92
N SER A 52 -4.80 3.59 -9.14
CA SER A 52 -5.55 2.34 -9.21
C SER A 52 -6.37 2.29 -10.49
N GLU A 53 -6.30 1.18 -11.20
CA GLU A 53 -7.04 0.92 -12.43
C GLU A 53 -7.84 -0.37 -12.29
N SER A 54 -9.15 -0.32 -12.54
CA SER A 54 -10.03 -1.49 -12.55
C SER A 54 -10.06 -2.12 -13.94
N HIS A 55 -10.19 -3.45 -14.00
CA HIS A 55 -10.14 -4.21 -15.24
C HIS A 55 -11.57 -4.57 -15.68
N GLU A 56 -11.95 -4.26 -16.93
CA GLU A 56 -13.32 -4.49 -17.41
C GLU A 56 -13.59 -5.94 -17.82
N ASN A 57 -12.61 -6.62 -18.44
CA ASN A 57 -12.77 -7.96 -19.00
C ASN A 57 -12.49 -9.10 -18.00
N THR A 58 -11.65 -8.82 -17.00
CA THR A 58 -11.29 -9.76 -15.94
C THR A 58 -11.47 -9.03 -14.62
N PRO A 59 -12.44 -9.41 -13.78
CA PRO A 59 -12.67 -8.70 -12.52
C PRO A 59 -11.39 -8.58 -11.71
N GLY A 60 -11.05 -7.38 -11.27
CA GLY A 60 -9.75 -7.11 -10.70
C GLY A 60 -9.36 -5.64 -10.75
N PHE A 61 -8.22 -5.34 -10.16
CA PHE A 61 -7.60 -4.02 -10.25
C PHE A 61 -6.08 -4.11 -10.16
N THR A 62 -5.41 -3.07 -10.64
CA THR A 62 -3.96 -2.89 -10.52
C THR A 62 -3.67 -1.62 -9.74
N LEU A 63 -2.77 -1.72 -8.78
CA LEU A 63 -2.13 -0.58 -8.13
C LEU A 63 -0.80 -0.31 -8.83
N SER A 64 -0.56 0.94 -9.22
CA SER A 64 0.72 1.37 -9.80
C SER A 64 1.35 2.46 -8.96
N PHE A 65 2.57 2.17 -8.48
CA PHE A 65 3.40 3.05 -7.67
C PHE A 65 4.48 3.64 -8.55
N HIS A 66 4.35 4.92 -8.88
CA HIS A 66 5.27 5.63 -9.76
C HIS A 66 6.38 6.26 -8.93
N PHE A 67 7.62 5.96 -9.27
CA PHE A 67 8.81 6.50 -8.62
C PHE A 67 9.56 7.45 -9.56
N ALA A 68 10.08 8.54 -9.00
CA ALA A 68 11.11 9.32 -9.67
C ALA A 68 12.40 8.49 -9.80
N LYS A 69 13.31 8.93 -10.68
CA LYS A 69 14.65 8.33 -10.79
C LYS A 69 15.32 8.36 -9.42
N ASN A 70 15.74 7.20 -8.94
CA ASN A 70 16.25 7.03 -7.58
C ASN A 70 17.48 6.09 -7.58
N PRO A 71 18.30 6.11 -6.51
CA PRO A 71 19.51 5.30 -6.44
C PRO A 71 19.26 3.85 -6.00
N TYR A 72 18.02 3.44 -5.73
CA TYR A 72 17.70 2.12 -5.13
C TYR A 72 17.35 1.05 -6.15
N PHE A 73 16.56 1.39 -7.15
CA PHE A 73 16.16 0.49 -8.24
C PHE A 73 15.99 1.26 -9.54
N THR A 74 15.93 0.53 -10.65
CA THR A 74 15.81 1.12 -12.00
C THR A 74 14.36 1.32 -12.45
N ASP A 75 13.40 0.66 -11.82
CA ASP A 75 11.99 0.73 -12.18
C ASP A 75 11.40 2.13 -11.97
N SER A 76 10.64 2.61 -12.96
CA SER A 76 9.84 3.82 -12.81
C SER A 76 8.46 3.56 -12.21
N VAL A 77 7.97 2.32 -12.31
CA VAL A 77 6.65 1.92 -11.81
C VAL A 77 6.72 0.53 -11.22
N LEU A 78 6.32 0.38 -9.96
CA LEU A 78 6.09 -0.91 -9.32
C LEU A 78 4.59 -1.20 -9.30
N GLN A 79 4.18 -2.42 -9.65
CA GLN A 79 2.78 -2.77 -9.83
C GLN A 79 2.36 -3.97 -8.98
N LYS A 80 1.13 -3.89 -8.47
CA LYS A 80 0.46 -5.00 -7.79
C LYS A 80 -0.90 -5.25 -8.42
N HIS A 81 -1.13 -6.47 -8.89
CA HIS A 81 -2.30 -6.88 -9.64
C HIS A 81 -3.13 -7.86 -8.84
N TYR A 82 -4.43 -7.57 -8.72
CA TYR A 82 -5.39 -8.45 -8.09
C TYR A 82 -6.40 -8.93 -9.11
N GLN A 83 -6.55 -10.25 -9.24
CA GLN A 83 -7.63 -10.86 -9.98
C GLN A 83 -8.69 -11.33 -8.99
N LEU A 84 -9.93 -10.96 -9.26
CA LEU A 84 -11.11 -11.35 -8.50
C LEU A 84 -11.92 -12.38 -9.28
N GLN A 85 -12.55 -13.27 -8.54
CA GLN A 85 -13.62 -14.11 -9.03
C GLN A 85 -14.94 -13.53 -8.53
N ILE A 86 -15.85 -13.28 -9.47
CA ILE A 86 -17.22 -12.85 -9.19
C ILE A 86 -18.13 -13.98 -9.68
N GLY A 87 -18.98 -14.50 -8.80
CA GLY A 87 -19.95 -15.53 -9.14
C GLY A 87 -19.93 -16.70 -8.16
N LEU A 88 -20.91 -17.59 -8.35
CA LEU A 88 -21.09 -18.78 -7.54
C LEU A 88 -19.97 -19.78 -7.80
N SER A 89 -19.45 -20.41 -6.75
CA SER A 89 -18.56 -21.56 -6.89
C SER A 89 -19.37 -22.76 -7.38
N ASP A 90 -18.91 -23.46 -8.43
CA ASP A 90 -19.54 -24.71 -8.88
C ASP A 90 -19.60 -25.77 -7.77
N LYS A 91 -18.65 -25.70 -6.82
CA LYS A 91 -18.57 -26.61 -5.68
C LYS A 91 -19.51 -26.22 -4.54
N ASN A 92 -19.76 -24.92 -4.35
CA ASN A 92 -20.74 -24.47 -3.36
C ASN A 92 -21.45 -23.16 -3.78
N PRO A 93 -22.57 -23.27 -4.52
CA PRO A 93 -23.28 -22.11 -5.06
C PRO A 93 -23.97 -21.23 -4.00
N PHE A 94 -24.13 -21.71 -2.76
CA PHE A 94 -24.80 -20.97 -1.70
C PHE A 94 -23.84 -20.20 -0.78
N ASP A 95 -22.51 -20.38 -0.94
CA ASP A 95 -21.47 -19.76 -0.11
C ASP A 95 -20.96 -18.42 -0.67
N TYR A 96 -21.66 -17.84 -1.64
CA TYR A 96 -21.23 -16.56 -2.21
C TYR A 96 -21.43 -15.40 -1.21
N ASP A 97 -20.31 -14.91 -0.66
CA ASP A 97 -20.25 -13.75 0.25
C ASP A 97 -19.68 -12.49 -0.44
N GLY A 98 -19.59 -12.48 -1.78
CA GLY A 98 -19.05 -11.38 -2.57
C GLY A 98 -17.83 -11.76 -3.41
N PRO A 99 -17.20 -10.79 -4.09
CA PRO A 99 -16.01 -11.02 -4.89
C PRO A 99 -14.86 -11.58 -4.05
N THR A 100 -14.26 -12.68 -4.49
CA THR A 100 -13.11 -13.30 -3.81
C THR A 100 -11.84 -13.05 -4.59
N VAL A 101 -10.73 -12.73 -3.91
CA VAL A 101 -9.42 -12.65 -4.57
C VAL A 101 -8.93 -14.05 -4.93
N VAL A 102 -8.54 -14.23 -6.19
CA VAL A 102 -8.00 -15.50 -6.69
C VAL A 102 -6.54 -15.41 -7.09
N LYS A 103 -6.02 -14.23 -7.43
CA LYS A 103 -4.60 -14.05 -7.68
C LYS A 103 -4.12 -12.72 -7.16
N SER A 104 -2.93 -12.75 -6.55
CA SER A 104 -2.16 -11.58 -6.17
C SER A 104 -0.80 -11.65 -6.84
N LYS A 105 -0.59 -10.81 -7.85
CA LYS A 105 0.63 -10.78 -8.66
C LYS A 105 1.33 -9.44 -8.51
N GLY A 106 2.50 -9.45 -7.90
CA GLY A 106 3.36 -8.28 -7.81
C GLY A 106 4.27 -8.12 -9.04
N CYS A 107 5.42 -7.51 -8.83
CA CYS A 107 6.46 -7.33 -9.83
C CYS A 107 7.84 -7.52 -9.21
N GLU A 108 8.77 -8.08 -9.98
CA GLU A 108 10.17 -8.10 -9.59
C GLU A 108 10.71 -6.66 -9.56
N ILE A 109 11.42 -6.32 -8.48
CA ILE A 109 12.05 -5.01 -8.33
C ILE A 109 13.51 -5.14 -8.79
N ASN A 110 13.89 -4.31 -9.76
CA ASN A 110 15.24 -4.27 -10.31
C ASN A 110 16.16 -3.43 -9.42
N TRP A 111 16.48 -3.97 -8.25
CA TRP A 111 17.35 -3.34 -7.26
C TRP A 111 18.76 -3.08 -7.81
N ASN A 112 19.29 -1.90 -7.51
CA ASN A 112 20.70 -1.59 -7.73
C ASN A 112 21.57 -2.35 -6.74
N ALA A 113 22.86 -2.54 -7.09
CA ALA A 113 23.79 -3.30 -6.27
C ALA A 113 23.85 -2.80 -4.81
N GLY A 114 23.57 -3.70 -3.86
CA GLY A 114 23.60 -3.41 -2.41
C GLY A 114 22.46 -2.51 -1.93
N LYS A 115 21.39 -2.35 -2.71
CA LYS A 115 20.23 -1.50 -2.36
C LYS A 115 18.94 -2.27 -2.06
N ASP A 116 18.95 -3.59 -2.23
CA ASP A 116 17.83 -4.43 -1.85
C ASP A 116 17.63 -4.40 -0.32
N VAL A 117 16.44 -3.96 0.09
CA VAL A 117 16.02 -3.90 1.51
C VAL A 117 15.17 -5.09 1.93
N THR A 118 14.71 -5.90 0.96
CA THR A 118 13.87 -7.09 1.13
C THR A 118 14.70 -8.34 1.44
N THR A 119 15.90 -8.44 0.85
CA THR A 119 16.78 -9.60 1.03
C THR A 119 18.13 -9.22 1.67
N LYS A 120 18.42 -9.83 2.82
CA LYS A 120 19.78 -9.97 3.39
C LYS A 120 20.11 -11.47 3.48
N THR A 121 20.98 -11.90 4.40
CA THR A 121 21.20 -13.33 4.71
C THR A 121 19.90 -14.07 5.08
N VAL A 122 18.89 -13.34 5.57
CA VAL A 122 17.52 -13.79 5.83
C VAL A 122 16.56 -12.74 5.25
N LYS A 123 15.34 -13.15 4.85
CA LYS A 123 14.28 -12.23 4.39
C LYS A 123 14.01 -11.19 5.49
N ASN A 124 14.06 -9.93 5.10
CA ASN A 124 13.86 -8.81 6.01
C ASN A 124 12.42 -8.29 5.88
N GLU A 125 11.86 -7.77 6.97
CA GLU A 125 10.57 -7.07 6.87
C GLU A 125 10.78 -5.75 6.12
N SER A 126 9.97 -5.50 5.10
CA SER A 126 9.99 -4.28 4.30
C SER A 126 8.63 -4.08 3.65
N PHE A 127 8.22 -2.82 3.50
CA PHE A 127 7.06 -2.46 2.69
C PHE A 127 7.16 -3.01 1.26
N PHE A 128 8.37 -3.10 0.70
CA PHE A 128 8.59 -3.56 -0.68
C PHE A 128 8.31 -5.05 -0.89
N ASN A 129 8.18 -5.84 0.18
CA ASN A 129 7.67 -7.21 0.10
C ASN A 129 6.22 -7.25 -0.43
N PHE A 130 5.48 -6.13 -0.35
CA PHE A 130 4.17 -5.98 -0.98
C PHE A 130 4.20 -6.20 -2.50
N PHE A 131 5.34 -6.04 -3.17
CA PHE A 131 5.45 -6.30 -4.61
C PHE A 131 5.86 -7.73 -4.94
N GLU A 132 6.01 -8.60 -3.95
CA GLU A 132 6.20 -10.03 -4.22
C GLU A 132 4.89 -10.68 -4.71
N ASN A 133 5.03 -11.76 -5.45
CA ASN A 133 3.89 -12.59 -5.82
C ASN A 133 3.42 -13.38 -4.61
N VAL A 134 2.10 -13.52 -4.46
CA VAL A 134 1.51 -14.50 -3.55
C VAL A 134 0.83 -15.55 -4.42
N GLU A 135 1.49 -16.69 -4.58
CA GLU A 135 0.99 -17.80 -5.40
C GLU A 135 -0.09 -18.59 -4.64
N GLN A 136 -0.93 -19.31 -5.40
CA GLN A 136 -1.90 -20.24 -4.83
C GLN A 136 -1.27 -21.61 -4.65
N ALA A 137 -1.54 -22.26 -3.50
CA ALA A 137 -0.92 -23.53 -3.18
C ALA A 137 -1.43 -24.63 -4.10
N LEU A 138 -0.50 -25.44 -4.61
CA LEU A 138 -0.84 -26.66 -5.34
C LEU A 138 -1.15 -27.82 -4.39
N ASP A 139 -0.62 -27.78 -3.16
CA ASP A 139 -0.80 -28.80 -2.12
C ASP A 139 -1.97 -28.47 -1.20
N ASP A 140 -2.90 -29.42 -1.00
CA ASP A 140 -4.09 -29.27 -0.17
C ASP A 140 -3.80 -28.85 1.28
N ASP A 141 -2.67 -29.29 1.85
CA ASP A 141 -2.30 -28.98 3.24
C ASP A 141 -1.76 -27.55 3.41
N LEU A 142 -1.16 -26.98 2.36
CA LEU A 142 -0.63 -25.61 2.34
C LEU A 142 -1.67 -24.57 1.87
N LYS A 143 -2.79 -25.01 1.28
CA LYS A 143 -3.84 -24.12 0.74
C LYS A 143 -4.35 -23.10 1.74
N LYS A 144 -4.62 -23.51 2.99
CA LYS A 144 -5.21 -22.60 3.99
C LYS A 144 -4.27 -21.46 4.37
N GLU A 145 -2.99 -21.75 4.58
CA GLU A 145 -2.00 -20.73 4.96
C GLU A 145 -1.75 -19.75 3.81
N GLU A 146 -1.69 -20.25 2.57
CA GLU A 146 -1.52 -19.40 1.40
C GLU A 146 -2.79 -18.58 1.08
N GLU A 147 -3.98 -19.15 1.28
CA GLU A 147 -5.26 -18.41 1.19
C GLU A 147 -5.34 -17.26 2.20
N GLU A 148 -4.84 -17.45 3.42
CA GLU A 148 -4.75 -16.39 4.43
C GLU A 148 -3.77 -15.30 4.00
N LYS A 149 -2.58 -15.68 3.50
CA LYS A 149 -1.60 -14.71 2.95
C LYS A 149 -2.16 -13.91 1.78
N ILE A 150 -2.87 -14.55 0.85
CA ILE A 150 -3.51 -13.86 -0.28
C ILE A 150 -4.58 -12.89 0.22
N ARG A 151 -5.34 -13.27 1.25
CA ARG A 151 -6.40 -12.42 1.84
C ARG A 151 -5.82 -11.19 2.51
N ASP A 152 -4.80 -11.35 3.35
CA ASP A 152 -4.16 -10.23 4.06
C ASP A 152 -3.47 -9.27 3.09
N ASP A 153 -2.82 -9.83 2.06
CA ASP A 153 -2.23 -9.05 0.98
C ASP A 153 -3.31 -8.28 0.19
N PHE A 154 -4.44 -8.92 -0.09
CA PHE A 154 -5.56 -8.26 -0.76
C PHE A 154 -6.20 -7.15 0.08
N GLU A 155 -6.39 -7.36 1.39
CA GLU A 155 -6.88 -6.34 2.31
C GLU A 155 -5.98 -5.10 2.27
N THR A 156 -4.66 -5.31 2.27
CA THR A 156 -3.67 -4.23 2.08
C THR A 156 -3.91 -3.48 0.77
N GLY A 157 -4.10 -4.20 -0.33
CA GLY A 157 -4.42 -3.63 -1.64
C GLY A 157 -5.71 -2.80 -1.65
N GLN A 158 -6.76 -3.28 -0.98
CA GLN A 158 -8.02 -2.55 -0.83
C GLN A 158 -7.85 -1.27 0.00
N ILE A 159 -7.11 -1.31 1.09
CA ILE A 159 -6.81 -0.13 1.92
C ILE A 159 -6.09 0.94 1.07
N ILE A 160 -5.10 0.54 0.28
CA ILE A 160 -4.38 1.46 -0.60
C ILE A 160 -5.33 2.07 -1.64
N ARG A 161 -6.17 1.26 -2.28
CA ARG A 161 -7.13 1.76 -3.29
C ARG A 161 -8.19 2.70 -2.68
N ASP A 162 -8.85 2.26 -1.62
CA ASP A 162 -10.09 2.86 -1.14
C ASP A 162 -9.85 3.95 -0.09
N GLN A 163 -8.75 3.86 0.67
CA GLN A 163 -8.40 4.88 1.66
C GLN A 163 -7.30 5.81 1.15
N ILE A 164 -6.21 5.29 0.61
CA ILE A 164 -5.06 6.11 0.22
C ILE A 164 -5.28 6.81 -1.12
N VAL A 165 -5.54 6.08 -2.20
CA VAL A 165 -5.73 6.65 -3.54
C VAL A 165 -6.97 7.54 -3.58
N SER A 166 -8.10 7.06 -3.05
CA SER A 166 -9.37 7.79 -3.10
C SER A 166 -9.40 9.04 -2.20
N ARG A 167 -8.55 9.13 -1.16
CA ARG A 167 -8.59 10.24 -0.16
C ARG A 167 -7.27 10.98 0.00
N ALA A 168 -6.29 10.79 -0.88
CA ALA A 168 -4.94 11.33 -0.76
C ALA A 168 -4.90 12.83 -0.40
N ALA A 169 -5.69 13.65 -1.10
CA ALA A 169 -5.77 15.09 -0.83
C ALA A 169 -6.35 15.46 0.55
N LEU A 170 -7.28 14.65 1.08
CA LEU A 170 -7.88 14.85 2.41
C LEU A 170 -6.95 14.37 3.54
N ILE A 171 -6.23 13.26 3.32
CA ILE A 171 -5.25 12.72 4.28
C ILE A 171 -4.07 13.68 4.42
N PHE A 172 -3.55 14.20 3.31
CA PHE A 172 -2.42 15.13 3.35
C PHE A 172 -2.73 16.43 4.11
N THR A 173 -3.97 16.91 4.06
CA THR A 173 -4.38 18.13 4.76
C THR A 173 -4.82 17.90 6.20
N GLY A 174 -4.78 16.66 6.70
CA GLY A 174 -5.24 16.30 8.05
C GLY A 174 -6.76 16.42 8.26
N LYS A 175 -7.54 16.51 7.17
CA LYS A 175 -9.00 16.74 7.21
C LYS A 175 -9.83 15.45 7.26
N THR A 176 -9.21 14.31 7.56
CA THR A 176 -9.89 13.02 7.56
C THR A 176 -10.82 12.90 8.75
N VAL A 177 -12.12 13.07 8.52
CA VAL A 177 -13.15 12.59 9.44
C VAL A 177 -13.21 11.07 9.27
N SER A 178 -12.99 10.34 10.37
CA SER A 178 -13.21 8.90 10.44
C SER A 178 -14.68 8.62 10.17
N ARG A 179 -14.99 8.07 9.00
CA ARG A 179 -16.33 7.61 8.65
C ARG A 179 -16.52 6.25 9.33
N GLY A 180 -16.77 6.27 10.64
CA GLY A 180 -16.81 5.03 11.43
C GLY A 180 -16.89 5.24 12.95
N LYS A 181 -17.85 6.05 13.42
CA LYS A 181 -18.53 5.86 14.71
C LYS A 181 -19.74 6.79 14.74
N ILE A 182 -20.91 6.24 14.42
CA ILE A 182 -22.18 6.87 14.75
C ILE A 182 -22.21 6.95 16.28
N ARG A 183 -21.91 8.13 16.84
CA ARG A 183 -22.25 8.42 18.23
C ARG A 183 -23.75 8.71 18.21
N LEU A 184 -24.54 7.71 18.58
CA LEU A 184 -25.94 7.90 18.94
C LEU A 184 -25.99 9.01 20.00
N GLY A 185 -26.85 9.99 19.75
CA GLY A 185 -26.95 11.23 20.52
C GLY A 185 -27.20 10.96 22.00
N GLY A 186 -26.29 11.44 22.84
CA GLY A 186 -26.57 11.67 24.24
C GLY A 186 -27.27 13.02 24.39
N ALA A 187 -28.57 12.97 24.67
CA ALA A 187 -29.35 14.13 25.11
C ALA A 187 -28.66 14.79 26.32
N GLY A 188 -28.46 16.10 26.24
CA GLY A 188 -27.83 16.87 27.30
C GLY A 188 -28.01 18.36 27.03
N GLY A 189 -29.25 18.82 27.11
CA GLY A 189 -29.59 20.23 26.99
C GLY A 189 -28.84 21.06 28.04
N ARG A 190 -28.21 22.14 27.58
CA ARG A 190 -27.90 23.30 28.43
C ARG A 190 -28.29 24.57 27.68
N THR A 191 -29.38 25.13 28.15
CA THR A 191 -29.88 26.47 27.85
C THR A 191 -28.77 27.49 28.08
N ILE A 192 -28.42 28.23 27.03
CA ILE A 192 -27.59 29.43 27.13
C ILE A 192 -28.52 30.58 27.55
N ARG A 193 -28.26 31.16 28.73
CA ARG A 193 -28.88 32.42 29.17
C ARG A 193 -28.41 33.53 28.24
N ALA A 194 -29.34 34.18 27.55
CA ALA A 194 -29.08 35.43 26.85
C ALA A 194 -28.91 36.57 27.87
N PHE A 195 -27.85 37.36 27.71
CA PHE A 195 -27.65 38.62 28.43
C PHE A 195 -27.32 39.72 27.40
N LYS A 196 -28.24 40.67 27.26
CA LYS A 196 -28.16 42.05 26.72
C LYS A 196 -29.58 42.42 26.24
N ARG A 197 -30.23 43.49 26.68
CA ARG A 197 -29.87 44.70 27.42
C ARG A 197 -30.95 45.00 28.46
#